data_AF-A0A834GN55-F1
#
_entry.id   AF-A0A834GN55-F1
#
_cell.length_a   1.000
_cell.length_b   1.000
_cell.length_c   1.000
_cell.angle_alpha   90.00
_cell.angle_beta   90.00
_cell.angle_gamma   90.00
#
_symmetry.space_group_name_H-M   'P 1'
#
loop_
_entity.id
_entity.type
_entity.pdbx_description
1 polymer ?
#
loop_
_entity_poly.entity_id
_entity_poly.type
_entity_poly.pdbx_seq_one_letter_code
_entity_poly.pdbx_strand_id
1 'polypeptide(L)'
;MKYTMCLTKKRQRRSANHRAILLLQAEITSATSVAADFSFRVTTPDKHRCLNREAPLLFNSMRLLLSDDQRIAVLVFEVPFGIDDQPSLILSRSNLIHGGVSAAQLVPAARRDLSHPQPKFDFDFEHPVSCTNALIINTAVEDGLNSRKRERAEKMGKTTYKRVKGSQNIRQRLLLSALSSKPVLIEDIRVNETWPGLRPHEVSFLRLLEKISDDCAVEINETGTKLKYKPGVLMGGKHLVHDCGASRSIGYFLEPLVVLGLFGKKPLSIRLKGITNDSKDPSVDTFRSTTLPILKRFGVPSEGLDLKIESRGVPPHGGGEVILSVPVVPKSLNAVTWMDEGMVKRIRGITFSTRVSVQFENTMLHAARGIFNRLLPDVHIFTDHKAGAQAGKSPGYGISLVAETTSGCFISADTAVSYARGEEEGDIEDTESKELMPPEDVGEQIASALLGEIEQGGVVDSTHQGLLFLLCALCPQDVSKIRVGILSPYGIQTLRNIREFLDVKFVINPEPSTGTVILKCVGWGLTNLSRKAS
;
A
#
# COMPACT_ATOMS: atom_id res chain seq x y z
N MET A 1 28.47 -3.98 39.96
CA MET A 1 27.43 -3.88 41.01
C MET A 1 26.53 -5.10 40.91
N LYS A 2 26.44 -5.89 41.99
CA LYS A 2 25.38 -6.91 42.13
C LYS A 2 24.17 -6.20 42.75
N TYR A 3 23.03 -6.20 42.06
CA TYR A 3 21.77 -5.75 42.63
C TYR A 3 20.94 -6.97 43.01
N THR A 4 20.61 -7.08 44.29
CA THR A 4 19.73 -8.14 44.82
C THR A 4 18.37 -7.49 45.10
N MET A 5 17.34 -7.83 44.31
CA MET A 5 15.96 -7.41 44.60
C MET A 5 15.26 -8.46 45.47
N CYS A 6 14.73 -8.03 46.61
CA CYS A 6 13.97 -8.87 47.53
C CYS A 6 12.47 -8.54 47.41
N LEU A 7 11.63 -9.52 47.04
CA LEU A 7 10.19 -9.34 46.86
C LEU A 7 9.44 -9.58 48.18
N THR A 8 8.69 -8.60 48.68
CA THR A 8 7.81 -8.74 49.85
C THR A 8 6.36 -9.02 49.44
N LYS A 9 5.77 -10.08 50.02
CA LYS A 9 4.43 -10.59 49.70
C LYS A 9 3.35 -9.77 50.43
N LYS A 10 2.41 -9.14 49.71
CA LYS A 10 1.15 -8.63 50.30
C LYS A 10 0.11 -9.75 50.27
N ARG A 11 -0.40 -10.15 51.44
CA ARG A 11 -1.33 -11.27 51.64
C ARG A 11 -2.66 -11.01 50.91
N GLN A 12 -3.02 -11.84 49.93
CA GLN A 12 -4.38 -11.92 49.37
C GLN A 12 -4.79 -13.39 49.16
N ARG A 13 -6.09 -13.66 49.33
CA ARG A 13 -6.69 -14.98 49.62
C ARG A 13 -6.59 -15.99 48.44
N ARG A 14 -6.61 -17.27 48.86
CA ARG A 14 -6.36 -18.53 48.14
C ARG A 14 -7.14 -18.70 46.82
N SER A 15 -6.45 -19.07 45.74
CA SER A 15 -6.96 -19.86 44.61
C SER A 15 -5.79 -20.52 43.86
N ALA A 16 -5.94 -21.79 43.51
CA ALA A 16 -4.91 -22.65 42.91
C ALA A 16 -4.81 -22.44 41.40
N ASN A 17 -3.81 -21.65 40.98
CA ASN A 17 -3.15 -21.58 39.67
C ASN A 17 -2.59 -20.16 39.54
N HIS A 18 -1.29 -19.97 39.77
CA HIS A 18 -0.64 -18.66 39.64
C HIS A 18 0.25 -18.66 38.40
N ARG A 19 -0.09 -17.82 37.42
CA ARG A 19 0.82 -17.32 36.38
C ARG A 19 1.21 -15.90 36.77
N ALA A 20 2.51 -15.60 36.81
CA ALA A 20 3.00 -14.25 37.03
C ALA A 20 3.49 -13.66 35.70
N ILE A 21 3.10 -12.42 35.41
CA ILE A 21 3.60 -11.65 34.27
C ILE A 21 4.64 -10.69 34.83
N LEU A 22 5.89 -10.83 34.40
CA LEU A 22 6.98 -9.91 34.73
C LEU A 22 7.15 -8.91 33.58
N LEU A 23 7.03 -7.63 33.88
CA LEU A 23 7.28 -6.53 32.96
C LEU A 23 8.61 -5.88 33.33
N LEU A 24 9.57 -5.94 32.41
CA LEU A 24 10.85 -5.24 32.53
C LEU A 24 10.87 -4.10 31.50
N GLN A 25 10.99 -2.88 32.00
CA GLN A 25 11.12 -1.66 31.20
C GLN A 25 12.59 -1.27 31.19
N ALA A 26 13.18 -1.13 30.00
CA ALA A 26 14.56 -0.67 29.83
C ALA A 26 14.57 0.56 28.92
N GLU A 27 15.17 1.65 29.39
CA GLU A 27 15.45 2.86 28.60
C GLU A 27 16.80 2.71 27.87
N ILE A 28 16.80 2.83 26.55
CA ILE A 28 18.02 2.73 25.74
C ILE A 28 18.58 4.14 25.51
N THR A 29 19.67 4.47 26.20
CA THR A 29 20.38 5.75 26.06
C THR A 29 21.68 5.57 25.27
N SER A 30 21.56 5.40 23.94
CA SER A 30 22.50 5.84 22.87
C SER A 30 22.40 4.95 21.63
N ALA A 31 22.49 5.60 20.46
CA ALA A 31 22.41 4.99 19.14
C ALA A 31 23.79 4.53 18.65
N THR A 32 24.20 3.31 19.01
CA THR A 32 25.27 2.60 18.30
C THR A 32 24.95 1.11 18.24
N SER A 33 24.93 0.57 17.03
CA SER A 33 24.64 -0.83 16.72
C SER A 33 25.70 -1.76 17.31
N VAL A 34 25.38 -2.45 18.40
CA VAL A 34 26.13 -3.63 18.86
C VAL A 34 25.10 -4.67 19.31
N ALA A 35 25.14 -5.86 18.70
CA ALA A 35 24.37 -7.01 19.15
C ALA A 35 24.85 -7.40 20.55
N ALA A 36 24.02 -7.18 21.56
CA ALA A 36 24.29 -7.62 22.93
C ALA A 36 23.59 -8.96 23.18
N ASP A 37 24.37 -10.02 23.38
CA ASP A 37 23.86 -11.31 23.87
C ASP A 37 23.55 -11.20 25.37
N PHE A 38 22.27 -11.23 25.74
CA PHE A 38 21.85 -11.26 27.13
C PHE A 38 21.70 -12.71 27.61
N SER A 39 22.54 -13.15 28.55
CA SER A 39 22.37 -14.42 29.25
C SER A 39 21.61 -14.24 30.58
N PHE A 40 20.43 -14.85 30.72
CA PHE A 40 19.64 -14.82 31.96
C PHE A 40 19.85 -16.10 32.78
N ARG A 41 20.06 -15.98 34.10
CA ARG A 41 20.14 -17.12 35.04
C ARG A 41 19.15 -16.91 36.19
N VAL A 42 18.38 -17.94 36.51
CA VAL A 42 17.47 -17.99 37.67
C VAL A 42 17.97 -19.09 38.60
N THR A 43 18.12 -18.79 39.89
CA THR A 43 18.52 -19.77 40.92
C THR A 43 17.47 -19.81 42.02
N THR A 44 16.97 -20.98 42.38
CA THR A 44 16.11 -21.18 43.55
C THR A 44 16.95 -21.63 44.75
N PRO A 45 16.79 -21.04 45.94
CA PRO A 45 17.46 -21.51 47.15
C PRO A 45 16.60 -22.60 47.81
N ASP A 46 17.04 -23.86 47.77
CA ASP A 46 16.38 -24.95 48.47
C ASP A 46 16.81 -24.93 49.96
N LYS A 47 15.84 -24.89 50.89
CA LYS A 47 16.11 -24.64 52.32
C LYS A 47 16.53 -25.86 53.12
N HIS A 48 16.62 -27.05 52.52
CA HIS A 48 17.16 -28.23 53.19
C HIS A 48 18.00 -29.08 52.23
N ARG A 49 19.32 -29.13 52.49
CA ARG A 49 20.45 -29.76 51.77
C ARG A 49 21.19 -28.85 50.78
N CYS A 50 22.46 -28.60 51.13
CA CYS A 50 23.48 -28.01 50.26
C CYS A 50 23.77 -28.94 49.06
N LEU A 51 23.08 -28.74 47.94
CA LEU A 51 23.50 -29.19 46.61
C LEU A 51 22.82 -28.29 45.57
N ASN A 52 23.60 -27.41 44.94
CA ASN A 52 23.15 -26.64 43.78
C ASN A 52 22.78 -27.61 42.65
N ARG A 53 21.50 -27.74 42.32
CA ARG A 53 21.08 -28.37 41.06
C ARG A 53 20.84 -27.29 40.03
N GLU A 54 21.68 -27.28 39.01
CA GLU A 54 21.52 -26.48 37.80
C GLU A 54 20.47 -27.15 36.91
N ALA A 55 19.38 -26.44 36.58
CA ALA A 55 18.41 -26.90 35.61
C ALA A 55 18.08 -25.75 34.63
N PRO A 56 18.24 -25.95 33.30
CA PRO A 56 17.79 -24.99 32.31
C PRO A 56 16.27 -25.14 32.12
N LEU A 57 15.48 -24.13 32.48
CA LEU A 57 14.06 -24.07 32.13
C LEU A 57 13.90 -23.48 30.73
N LEU A 58 13.21 -24.21 29.86
CA LEU A 58 12.79 -23.75 28.52
C LEU A 58 11.69 -22.68 28.66
N PHE A 59 11.93 -21.50 28.09
CA PHE A 59 10.95 -20.41 28.03
C PHE A 59 9.91 -20.70 26.91
N ASN A 60 8.62 -20.62 27.24
CA ASN A 60 7.55 -20.98 26.29
C ASN A 60 7.17 -19.87 25.29
N SER A 61 7.49 -18.59 25.53
CA SER A 61 7.38 -17.55 24.51
C SER A 61 8.08 -16.24 24.89
N MET A 62 8.68 -15.57 23.90
CA MET A 62 9.26 -14.23 24.00
C MET A 62 8.55 -13.34 22.98
N ARG A 63 8.00 -12.20 23.41
CA ARG A 63 7.44 -11.19 22.51
C ARG A 63 8.08 -9.84 22.80
N LEU A 64 8.67 -9.26 21.76
CA LEU A 64 9.21 -7.91 21.75
C LEU A 64 8.13 -6.98 21.20
N LEU A 65 7.72 -5.98 21.98
CA LEU A 65 6.82 -4.91 21.51
C LEU A 65 7.65 -3.63 21.42
N LEU A 66 7.79 -3.11 20.19
CA LEU A 66 8.40 -1.81 19.90
C LEU A 66 7.29 -0.77 19.78
N SER A 67 7.47 0.37 20.46
CA SER A 67 6.65 1.58 20.29
C SER A 67 7.20 2.42 19.13
N ASP A 68 6.34 3.19 18.47
CA ASP A 68 6.66 3.99 17.26
C ASP A 68 7.76 5.06 17.47
N ASP A 69 8.07 5.40 18.73
CA ASP A 69 9.30 6.12 19.09
C ASP A 69 10.36 5.13 19.60
N GLN A 70 11.46 4.99 18.86
CA GLN A 70 12.51 3.96 19.01
C GLN A 70 13.36 3.98 20.31
N ARG A 71 12.79 4.28 21.49
CA ARG A 71 13.56 4.42 22.75
C ARG A 71 13.16 3.48 23.89
N ILE A 72 12.10 2.70 23.75
CA ILE A 72 11.60 1.82 24.83
C ILE A 72 11.35 0.41 24.28
N ALA A 73 11.98 -0.60 24.91
CA ALA A 73 11.70 -2.01 24.66
C ALA A 73 11.03 -2.63 25.90
N VAL A 74 9.88 -3.28 25.71
CA VAL A 74 9.16 -3.99 26.77
C VAL A 74 9.28 -5.50 26.55
N LEU A 75 9.85 -6.19 27.52
CA LEU A 75 9.99 -7.65 27.53
C LEU A 75 8.97 -8.26 28.49
N VAL A 76 8.15 -9.17 27.96
CA VAL A 76 7.11 -9.88 28.70
C VAL A 76 7.52 -11.34 28.86
N PHE A 77 7.61 -11.82 30.10
CA PHE A 77 7.90 -13.22 30.41
C PHE A 77 6.68 -13.89 31.06
N GLU A 78 6.31 -15.08 30.58
CA GLU A 78 5.41 -16.00 31.28
C GLU A 78 6.23 -17.12 31.93
N VAL A 79 6.17 -17.23 33.26
CA VAL A 79 6.87 -18.29 34.01
C VAL A 79 5.86 -19.06 34.88
N PRO A 80 5.85 -20.41 34.84
CA PRO A 80 5.05 -21.22 35.75
C PRO A 80 5.74 -21.34 37.12
N PHE A 81 5.01 -21.17 38.22
CA PHE A 81 5.55 -21.32 39.58
C PHE A 81 4.77 -22.35 40.42
N GLY A 82 5.52 -23.09 41.26
CA GLY A 82 4.99 -23.94 42.35
C GLY A 82 4.79 -23.17 43.66
N ILE A 83 4.03 -23.74 44.59
CA ILE A 83 3.37 -23.01 45.70
C ILE A 83 4.33 -22.51 46.82
N ASP A 84 5.58 -22.99 46.90
CA ASP A 84 6.48 -22.71 48.04
C ASP A 84 7.86 -22.10 47.72
N ASP A 85 8.15 -21.71 46.47
CA ASP A 85 9.44 -21.08 46.13
C ASP A 85 9.42 -19.54 46.25
N GLN A 86 10.42 -18.96 46.92
CA GLN A 86 10.74 -17.52 46.81
C GLN A 86 11.78 -17.30 45.71
N PRO A 87 11.42 -16.66 44.58
CA PRO A 87 12.40 -16.40 43.54
C PRO A 87 13.29 -15.19 43.90
N SER A 88 14.60 -15.34 43.71
CA SER A 88 15.56 -14.24 43.64
C SER A 88 16.15 -14.18 42.23
N LEU A 89 16.10 -13.00 41.60
CA LEU A 89 16.64 -12.78 40.26
C LEU A 89 18.01 -12.10 40.39
N ILE A 90 19.07 -12.73 39.90
CA ILE A 90 20.44 -12.21 39.95
C ILE A 90 20.86 -11.77 38.55
N LEU A 91 21.03 -10.46 38.35
CA LEU A 91 21.61 -9.88 37.14
C LEU A 91 23.13 -9.76 37.31
N SER A 92 23.92 -10.44 36.46
CA SER A 92 25.38 -10.26 36.41
C SER A 92 25.81 -9.63 35.08
N ARG A 93 26.61 -8.56 35.14
CA ARG A 93 27.27 -7.95 33.98
C ARG A 93 28.50 -8.76 33.56
N SER A 94 28.67 -8.97 32.25
CA SER A 94 29.95 -9.33 31.63
C SER A 94 30.35 -8.24 30.62
N ASN A 95 31.42 -7.50 30.97
CA ASN A 95 32.26 -6.58 30.19
C ASN A 95 31.67 -5.33 29.47
N LEU A 96 32.12 -4.13 29.92
CA LEU A 96 32.17 -2.76 29.28
C LEU A 96 30.85 -2.13 28.76
N ILE A 97 30.45 -0.85 28.86
CA ILE A 97 30.85 0.45 29.48
C ILE A 97 29.53 1.19 29.90
N HIS A 98 29.65 2.20 30.77
CA HIS A 98 28.64 3.10 31.36
C HIS A 98 27.25 3.27 30.70
N GLY A 99 26.21 3.03 31.52
CA GLY A 99 24.81 3.43 31.32
C GLY A 99 24.01 3.01 32.57
N GLY A 100 23.26 3.96 33.17
CA GLY A 100 22.50 3.75 34.41
C GLY A 100 21.09 3.19 34.15
N VAL A 101 20.56 2.39 35.08
CA VAL A 101 19.18 1.88 35.04
C VAL A 101 18.39 2.57 36.16
N SER A 102 17.27 3.22 35.83
CA SER A 102 16.35 3.81 36.82
C SER A 102 15.01 3.03 36.84
N ALA A 103 14.54 2.77 38.06
CA ALA A 103 13.24 2.26 38.54
C ALA A 103 12.27 1.50 37.59
N ALA A 104 11.82 0.31 38.03
CA ALA A 104 10.69 -0.43 37.44
C ALA A 104 9.38 -0.19 38.23
N GLN A 105 8.26 0.00 37.53
CA GLN A 105 6.92 0.21 38.11
C GLN A 105 5.94 -0.92 37.72
N LEU A 106 5.01 -1.26 38.62
CA LEU A 106 3.99 -2.31 38.47
C LEU A 106 2.64 -1.72 38.06
N VAL A 107 1.98 -2.27 37.03
CA VAL A 107 0.59 -1.92 36.63
C VAL A 107 -0.28 -3.20 36.61
N PRO A 108 -1.49 -3.21 37.22
CA PRO A 108 -2.36 -4.39 37.26
C PRO A 108 -3.19 -4.54 35.96
N ALA A 109 -3.33 -5.78 35.47
CA ALA A 109 -4.10 -6.13 34.26
C ALA A 109 -5.59 -6.43 34.56
N ALA A 110 -6.47 -5.96 33.67
CA ALA A 110 -7.92 -6.14 33.71
C ALA A 110 -8.39 -7.50 33.14
N ARG A 111 -9.51 -8.02 33.68
CA ARG A 111 -10.12 -9.34 33.38
C ARG A 111 -10.66 -9.47 31.95
N ARG A 112 -10.54 -10.66 31.37
CA ARG A 112 -11.42 -11.19 30.30
C ARG A 112 -12.07 -12.48 30.79
N ASP A 113 -13.39 -12.48 30.92
CA ASP A 113 -14.19 -13.65 31.23
C ASP A 113 -14.44 -14.47 29.94
N LEU A 114 -14.13 -15.77 29.99
CA LEU A 114 -14.49 -16.76 28.97
C LEU A 114 -15.26 -17.87 29.70
N SER A 115 -16.58 -17.94 29.48
CA SER A 115 -17.41 -19.04 29.93
C SER A 115 -18.18 -19.63 28.74
N HIS A 116 -17.87 -20.89 28.41
CA HIS A 116 -18.79 -21.78 27.71
C HIS A 116 -18.79 -23.13 28.45
N PRO A 117 -19.97 -23.72 28.74
CA PRO A 117 -20.07 -25.00 29.44
C PRO A 117 -19.98 -26.17 28.44
N GLN A 118 -19.34 -27.26 28.84
CA GLN A 118 -19.41 -28.55 28.15
C GLN A 118 -20.60 -29.38 28.67
N PRO A 119 -21.31 -30.14 27.82
CA PRO A 119 -22.31 -31.10 28.28
C PRO A 119 -21.67 -32.47 28.59
N LYS A 120 -22.08 -33.07 29.71
CA LYS A 120 -21.86 -34.48 30.04
C LYS A 120 -22.97 -35.30 29.38
N PHE A 121 -22.61 -36.44 28.78
CA PHE A 121 -23.56 -37.49 28.38
C PHE A 121 -23.31 -38.71 29.26
N ASP A 122 -24.31 -39.09 30.05
CA ASP A 122 -24.41 -40.40 30.70
C ASP A 122 -25.30 -41.29 29.82
N PHE A 123 -24.88 -42.54 29.65
CA PHE A 123 -25.61 -43.60 28.95
C PHE A 123 -26.18 -44.55 29.99
N ASP A 124 -27.50 -44.75 29.99
CA ASP A 124 -28.16 -45.91 30.58
C ASP A 124 -29.12 -46.52 29.55
N PHE A 125 -29.05 -47.84 29.39
CA PHE A 125 -29.94 -48.66 28.57
C PHE A 125 -30.97 -49.33 29.48
N GLU A 126 -32.26 -49.29 29.13
CA GLU A 126 -33.13 -50.49 29.01
C GLU A 126 -34.60 -50.16 28.62
N HIS A 127 -35.07 -50.89 27.60
CA HIS A 127 -36.44 -51.39 27.35
C HIS A 127 -37.49 -50.57 26.54
N PRO A 128 -38.43 -51.26 25.83
CA PRO A 128 -38.79 -50.95 24.44
C PRO A 128 -40.16 -50.28 24.27
N VAL A 129 -40.33 -49.43 23.25
CA VAL A 129 -41.65 -48.83 22.92
C VAL A 129 -41.93 -48.84 21.41
N SER A 130 -42.99 -49.59 21.08
CA SER A 130 -44.07 -49.42 20.08
C SER A 130 -43.87 -48.53 18.84
N CYS A 131 -44.26 -49.11 17.70
CA CYS A 131 -44.35 -48.50 16.37
C CYS A 131 -45.49 -47.48 16.26
N THR A 132 -45.24 -46.22 16.63
CA THR A 132 -46.12 -45.09 16.23
C THR A 132 -45.36 -43.82 15.83
N ASN A 133 -44.03 -43.80 15.92
CA ASN A 133 -43.20 -42.60 15.66
C ASN A 133 -42.75 -42.41 14.20
N ALA A 134 -43.05 -43.35 13.29
CA ALA A 134 -42.54 -43.28 11.91
C ALA A 134 -43.16 -42.15 11.05
N LEU A 135 -44.36 -41.66 11.40
CA LEU A 135 -45.04 -40.64 10.60
C LEU A 135 -44.67 -39.20 10.99
N ILE A 136 -44.25 -38.96 12.23
CA ILE A 136 -43.87 -37.62 12.74
C ILE A 136 -42.41 -37.29 12.38
N ILE A 137 -41.56 -38.30 12.17
CA ILE A 137 -40.16 -38.11 11.81
C ILE A 137 -40.02 -37.62 10.35
N ASN A 138 -40.86 -38.08 9.42
CA ASN A 138 -40.74 -37.68 8.02
C ASN A 138 -41.10 -36.20 7.77
N THR A 139 -42.11 -35.65 8.46
CA THR A 139 -42.45 -34.22 8.35
C THR A 139 -41.42 -33.32 9.02
N ALA A 140 -40.88 -33.72 10.18
CA ALA A 140 -39.82 -32.97 10.87
C ALA A 140 -38.47 -33.00 10.11
N VAL A 141 -38.16 -34.07 9.37
CA VAL A 141 -36.97 -34.18 8.52
C VAL A 141 -37.12 -33.35 7.24
N GLU A 142 -38.30 -33.30 6.63
CA GLU A 142 -38.57 -32.44 5.47
C GLU A 142 -38.58 -30.94 5.84
N ASP A 143 -39.16 -30.56 6.97
CA ASP A 143 -39.10 -29.19 7.52
C ASP A 143 -37.68 -28.81 7.95
N GLY A 144 -36.90 -29.76 8.48
CA GLY A 144 -35.48 -29.61 8.79
C GLY A 144 -34.59 -29.45 7.56
N LEU A 145 -34.91 -30.13 6.44
CA LEU A 145 -34.20 -29.97 5.17
C LEU A 145 -34.57 -28.66 4.48
N ASN A 146 -35.84 -28.24 4.54
CA ASN A 146 -36.32 -26.98 3.97
C ASN A 146 -35.86 -25.76 4.77
N SER A 147 -35.77 -25.85 6.11
CA SER A 147 -35.15 -24.82 6.95
C SER A 147 -33.64 -24.73 6.75
N ARG A 148 -32.93 -25.86 6.59
CA ARG A 148 -31.50 -25.85 6.22
C ARG A 148 -31.26 -25.37 4.79
N LYS A 149 -32.17 -25.64 3.84
CA LYS A 149 -32.13 -25.06 2.48
C LYS A 149 -32.45 -23.57 2.49
N ARG A 150 -33.39 -23.11 3.34
CA ARG A 150 -33.67 -21.67 3.56
C ARG A 150 -32.54 -20.95 4.27
N GLU A 151 -31.93 -21.52 5.32
CA GLU A 151 -30.73 -20.98 5.97
C GLU A 151 -29.52 -21.01 5.04
N ARG A 152 -29.37 -22.04 4.18
CA ARG A 152 -28.34 -22.06 3.13
C ARG A 152 -28.64 -21.02 2.04
N ALA A 153 -29.89 -20.77 1.69
CA ALA A 153 -30.29 -19.72 0.76
C ALA A 153 -30.12 -18.30 1.35
N GLU A 154 -30.44 -18.10 2.62
CA GLU A 154 -30.19 -16.85 3.36
C GLU A 154 -28.70 -16.61 3.62
N LYS A 155 -27.90 -17.67 3.84
CA LYS A 155 -26.43 -17.57 3.87
C LYS A 155 -25.81 -17.38 2.49
N MET A 156 -26.47 -17.82 1.41
CA MET A 156 -26.04 -17.54 0.03
C MET A 156 -26.27 -16.08 -0.39
N GLY A 157 -27.09 -15.31 0.36
CA GLY A 157 -27.32 -13.87 0.11
C GLY A 157 -26.40 -12.90 0.87
N LYS A 158 -25.62 -13.36 1.85
CA LYS A 158 -24.72 -12.48 2.61
C LYS A 158 -23.38 -12.31 1.89
N THR A 159 -23.34 -11.30 1.03
CA THR A 159 -22.11 -10.81 0.42
C THR A 159 -21.06 -10.57 1.53
N THR A 160 -19.96 -11.32 1.49
CA THR A 160 -18.89 -11.19 2.50
C THR A 160 -17.97 -10.06 2.09
N TYR A 161 -17.94 -9.01 2.91
CA TYR A 161 -17.09 -7.85 2.68
C TYR A 161 -15.73 -8.04 3.35
N LYS A 162 -14.66 -7.79 2.60
CA LYS A 162 -13.32 -7.69 3.15
C LYS A 162 -13.16 -6.36 3.87
N ARG A 163 -12.83 -6.41 5.17
CA ARG A 163 -12.71 -5.20 6.00
C ARG A 163 -11.29 -4.66 5.98
N VAL A 164 -11.14 -3.40 5.62
CA VAL A 164 -9.87 -2.67 5.66
C VAL A 164 -10.07 -1.35 6.40
N LYS A 165 -8.99 -0.83 6.99
CA LYS A 165 -9.04 0.39 7.80
C LYS A 165 -8.19 1.51 7.21
N GLY A 166 -8.62 2.75 7.44
CA GLY A 166 -7.89 3.96 7.08
C GLY A 166 -8.03 4.38 5.61
N SER A 167 -7.62 5.63 5.34
CA SER A 167 -7.69 6.30 4.03
C SER A 167 -6.49 6.01 3.11
N GLN A 168 -5.42 5.40 3.63
CA GLN A 168 -4.19 5.19 2.87
C GLN A 168 -4.41 4.27 1.65
N ASN A 169 -3.90 4.71 0.50
CA ASN A 169 -3.95 4.00 -0.79
C ASN A 169 -5.36 3.52 -1.18
N ILE A 170 -6.39 4.33 -0.90
CA ILE A 170 -7.78 3.99 -1.23
C ILE A 170 -7.95 3.63 -2.72
N ARG A 171 -7.26 4.35 -3.62
CA ARG A 171 -7.27 4.10 -5.07
C ARG A 171 -6.82 2.68 -5.42
N GLN A 172 -5.74 2.21 -4.80
CA GLN A 172 -5.19 0.87 -5.06
C GLN A 172 -6.09 -0.23 -4.48
N ARG A 173 -6.67 0.01 -3.29
CA ARG A 173 -7.57 -0.96 -2.65
C ARG A 173 -8.84 -1.16 -3.48
N LEU A 174 -9.42 -0.07 -3.98
CA LEU A 174 -10.58 -0.10 -4.86
C LEU A 174 -10.24 -0.73 -6.23
N LEU A 175 -9.07 -0.40 -6.79
CA LEU A 175 -8.56 -1.03 -8.01
C LEU A 175 -8.42 -2.56 -7.87
N LEU A 176 -7.75 -3.02 -6.82
CA LEU A 176 -7.59 -4.46 -6.54
C LEU A 176 -8.93 -5.14 -6.24
N SER A 177 -9.85 -4.45 -5.57
CA SER A 177 -11.21 -4.92 -5.35
C SER A 177 -11.96 -5.13 -6.67
N ALA A 178 -11.90 -4.15 -7.58
CA ALA A 178 -12.50 -4.23 -8.91
C ALA A 178 -11.91 -5.37 -9.75
N LEU A 179 -10.59 -5.54 -9.75
CA LEU A 179 -9.91 -6.60 -10.50
C LEU A 179 -10.15 -8.01 -9.94
N SER A 180 -10.23 -8.13 -8.61
CA SER A 180 -10.47 -9.43 -7.95
C SER A 180 -11.96 -9.76 -7.78
N SER A 181 -12.86 -8.83 -8.16
CA SER A 181 -14.30 -8.91 -7.90
C SER A 181 -14.66 -9.22 -6.43
N LYS A 182 -13.80 -8.79 -5.49
CA LYS A 182 -13.99 -8.99 -4.04
C LYS A 182 -14.58 -7.71 -3.41
N PRO A 183 -15.78 -7.76 -2.81
CA PRO A 183 -16.38 -6.63 -2.11
C PRO A 183 -15.54 -6.17 -0.90
N VAL A 184 -15.45 -4.86 -0.69
CA VAL A 184 -14.63 -4.25 0.36
C VAL A 184 -15.48 -3.32 1.23
N LEU A 185 -15.22 -3.35 2.53
CA LEU A 185 -15.69 -2.37 3.50
C LEU A 185 -14.46 -1.62 4.06
N ILE A 186 -14.37 -0.33 3.78
CA ILE A 186 -13.34 0.56 4.32
C ILE A 186 -13.93 1.31 5.50
N GLU A 187 -13.34 1.13 6.68
CA GLU A 187 -13.70 1.84 7.91
C GLU A 187 -12.60 2.79 8.37
N ASP A 188 -12.94 3.68 9.30
CA ASP A 188 -12.01 4.62 9.93
C ASP A 188 -11.30 5.56 8.94
N ILE A 189 -12.04 6.08 7.94
CA ILE A 189 -11.52 7.06 6.98
C ILE A 189 -11.42 8.44 7.65
N ARG A 190 -10.20 8.85 8.02
CA ARG A 190 -9.87 10.19 8.54
C ARG A 190 -10.70 10.62 9.75
N VAL A 191 -11.02 9.69 10.65
CA VAL A 191 -11.89 9.97 11.81
C VAL A 191 -11.27 11.00 12.77
N ASN A 192 -9.95 11.09 12.81
CA ASN A 192 -9.21 11.97 13.72
C ASN A 192 -8.79 13.31 13.09
N GLU A 193 -9.08 13.55 11.81
CA GLU A 193 -8.75 14.81 11.13
C GLU A 193 -9.84 15.85 11.33
N THR A 194 -9.49 17.14 11.18
CA THR A 194 -10.44 18.27 11.25
C THR A 194 -11.62 18.12 10.29
N TRP A 195 -11.35 17.56 9.11
CA TRP A 195 -12.34 17.29 8.07
C TRP A 195 -12.47 15.78 7.85
N PRO A 196 -13.36 15.10 8.59
CA PRO A 196 -13.46 13.65 8.54
C PRO A 196 -14.10 13.16 7.24
N GLY A 197 -13.75 11.93 6.85
CA GLY A 197 -14.36 11.21 5.74
C GLY A 197 -13.61 11.27 4.41
N LEU A 198 -14.35 11.00 3.33
CA LEU A 198 -13.84 10.94 1.96
C LEU A 198 -13.58 12.34 1.41
N ARG A 199 -12.46 12.50 0.71
CA ARG A 199 -12.11 13.75 0.01
C ARG A 199 -12.80 13.83 -1.36
N PRO A 200 -12.98 15.03 -1.95
CA PRO A 200 -13.68 15.19 -3.21
C PRO A 200 -13.12 14.36 -4.38
N HIS A 201 -11.79 14.21 -4.49
CA HIS A 201 -11.17 13.38 -5.52
C HIS A 201 -11.47 11.88 -5.34
N GLU A 202 -11.60 11.40 -4.10
CA GLU A 202 -11.94 10.00 -3.81
C GLU A 202 -13.39 9.70 -4.20
N VAL A 203 -14.31 10.64 -3.91
CA VAL A 203 -15.71 10.53 -4.36
C VAL A 203 -15.80 10.60 -5.89
N SER A 204 -15.03 11.49 -6.53
CA SER A 204 -14.94 11.54 -8.00
C SER A 204 -14.40 10.23 -8.58
N PHE A 205 -13.44 9.59 -7.90
CA PHE A 205 -12.90 8.30 -8.31
C PHE A 205 -13.93 7.17 -8.19
N LEU A 206 -14.74 7.16 -7.13
CA LEU A 206 -15.84 6.20 -7.00
C LEU A 206 -16.86 6.35 -8.14
N ARG A 207 -17.25 7.59 -8.48
CA ARG A 207 -18.11 7.88 -9.63
C ARG A 207 -17.48 7.44 -10.96
N LEU A 208 -16.15 7.54 -11.08
CA LEU A 208 -15.44 7.03 -12.25
C LEU A 208 -15.54 5.50 -12.35
N LEU A 209 -15.37 4.78 -11.24
CA LEU A 209 -15.55 3.33 -11.20
C LEU A 209 -16.97 2.92 -11.59
N GLU A 210 -17.99 3.58 -11.04
CA GLU A 210 -19.40 3.35 -11.41
C GLU A 210 -19.68 3.59 -12.90
N LYS A 211 -18.99 4.53 -13.56
CA LYS A 211 -19.15 4.77 -15.01
C LYS A 211 -18.54 3.68 -15.90
N ILE A 212 -17.49 3.01 -15.44
CA ILE A 212 -16.72 2.06 -16.26
C ILE A 212 -17.16 0.61 -16.01
N SER A 213 -17.69 0.36 -14.81
CA SER A 213 -18.22 -0.93 -14.40
C SER A 213 -19.75 -0.95 -14.41
N ASP A 214 -20.32 -2.09 -14.78
CA ASP A 214 -21.76 -2.35 -14.71
C ASP A 214 -22.06 -3.21 -13.48
N ASP A 215 -23.24 -3.05 -12.86
CA ASP A 215 -23.63 -3.67 -11.57
C ASP A 215 -22.66 -3.37 -10.41
N CYS A 216 -22.07 -2.17 -10.40
CA CYS A 216 -21.28 -1.67 -9.27
C CYS A 216 -22.19 -1.02 -8.22
N ALA A 217 -22.02 -1.37 -6.95
CA ALA A 217 -22.75 -0.76 -5.85
C ALA A 217 -21.79 -0.11 -4.86
N VAL A 218 -22.01 1.18 -4.62
CA VAL A 218 -21.23 1.99 -3.69
C VAL A 218 -22.17 2.56 -2.63
N GLU A 219 -21.91 2.24 -1.36
CA GLU A 219 -22.64 2.81 -0.23
C GLU A 219 -21.68 3.62 0.64
N ILE A 220 -21.98 4.89 0.85
CA ILE A 220 -21.21 5.81 1.68
C ILE A 220 -22.07 6.18 2.88
N ASN A 221 -21.48 6.15 4.08
CA ASN A 221 -22.16 6.60 5.30
C ASN A 221 -22.37 8.13 5.27
N GLU A 222 -23.32 8.64 6.04
CA GLU A 222 -23.63 10.09 6.13
C GLU A 222 -22.38 10.93 6.45
N THR A 223 -21.49 10.42 7.32
CA THR A 223 -20.25 11.08 7.70
C THR A 223 -19.08 10.84 6.75
N GLY A 224 -19.24 10.01 5.71
CA GLY A 224 -18.17 9.66 4.77
C GLY A 224 -17.00 8.85 5.36
N THR A 225 -17.07 8.46 6.64
CA THR A 225 -16.01 7.73 7.36
C THR A 225 -16.01 6.22 7.09
N LYS A 226 -17.09 5.71 6.49
CA LYS A 226 -17.25 4.31 6.08
C LYS A 226 -17.72 4.23 4.63
N LEU A 227 -17.07 3.34 3.88
CA LEU A 227 -17.35 3.09 2.47
C LEU A 227 -17.52 1.59 2.25
N LYS A 228 -18.67 1.17 1.72
CA LYS A 228 -18.84 -0.17 1.16
C LYS A 228 -18.77 -0.09 -0.35
N TYR A 229 -17.93 -0.95 -0.92
CA TYR A 229 -17.73 -1.05 -2.35
C TYR A 229 -17.94 -2.50 -2.78
N LYS A 230 -18.97 -2.74 -3.59
CA LYS A 230 -19.21 -4.01 -4.27
C LYS A 230 -18.81 -3.82 -5.74
N PRO A 231 -17.69 -4.42 -6.18
CA PRO A 231 -17.24 -4.28 -7.55
C PRO A 231 -18.21 -4.95 -8.52
N GLY A 232 -18.45 -4.28 -9.65
CA GLY A 232 -19.21 -4.80 -10.78
C GLY A 232 -18.33 -5.41 -11.87
N VAL A 233 -18.93 -5.67 -13.04
CA VAL A 233 -18.20 -6.16 -14.21
C VAL A 233 -17.62 -4.99 -15.01
N LEU A 234 -16.32 -5.04 -15.32
CA LEU A 234 -15.65 -4.03 -16.12
C LEU A 234 -16.13 -4.10 -17.57
N MET A 235 -16.95 -3.13 -17.99
CA MET A 235 -17.48 -3.06 -19.35
C MET A 235 -16.54 -2.30 -20.28
N GLY A 236 -15.91 -1.24 -19.77
CA GLY A 236 -15.26 -0.24 -20.62
C GLY A 236 -16.30 0.60 -21.37
N GLY A 237 -15.90 1.24 -22.46
CA GLY A 237 -16.83 2.07 -23.24
C GLY A 237 -16.12 3.10 -24.11
N LYS A 238 -16.82 3.60 -25.13
CA LYS A 238 -16.36 4.70 -25.98
C LYS A 238 -17.12 5.97 -25.63
N HIS A 239 -16.49 7.13 -25.82
CA HIS A 239 -17.09 8.46 -25.60
C HIS A 239 -17.50 8.73 -24.14
N LEU A 240 -16.82 8.12 -23.18
CA LEU A 240 -17.04 8.45 -21.77
C LEU A 240 -16.43 9.82 -21.46
N VAL A 241 -17.10 10.60 -20.62
CA VAL A 241 -16.58 11.89 -20.13
C VAL A 241 -16.61 11.89 -18.61
N HIS A 242 -15.48 12.23 -18.00
CA HIS A 242 -15.36 12.35 -16.56
C HIS A 242 -14.65 13.65 -16.16
N ASP A 243 -15.21 14.30 -15.16
CA ASP A 243 -14.63 15.49 -14.55
C ASP A 243 -13.93 15.09 -13.26
N CYS A 244 -12.60 15.19 -13.26
CA CYS A 244 -11.72 14.91 -12.14
C CYS A 244 -11.76 16.02 -11.08
N GLY A 245 -12.28 17.20 -11.41
CA GLY A 245 -12.27 18.39 -10.57
C GLY A 245 -10.88 19.02 -10.46
N ALA A 246 -10.70 19.85 -9.41
CA ALA A 246 -9.49 20.65 -9.19
C ALA A 246 -8.67 20.25 -7.95
N SER A 247 -9.06 19.19 -7.25
CA SER A 247 -8.39 18.80 -5.98
C SER A 247 -7.14 17.93 -6.18
N ARG A 248 -7.07 17.17 -7.27
CA ARG A 248 -5.94 16.29 -7.64
C ARG A 248 -5.77 16.29 -9.15
N SER A 249 -4.57 15.93 -9.63
CA SER A 249 -4.30 15.85 -11.06
C SER A 249 -5.03 14.65 -11.70
N ILE A 250 -5.20 14.70 -13.02
CA ILE A 250 -5.69 13.60 -13.85
C ILE A 250 -4.81 12.36 -13.69
N GLY A 251 -3.51 12.54 -13.41
CA GLY A 251 -2.57 11.45 -13.13
C GLY A 251 -3.02 10.51 -12.00
N TYR A 252 -3.68 11.06 -10.97
CA TYR A 252 -4.28 10.26 -9.88
C TYR A 252 -5.31 9.24 -10.40
N PHE A 253 -6.07 9.61 -11.42
CA PHE A 253 -7.12 8.77 -12.01
C PHE A 253 -6.56 7.88 -13.12
N LEU A 254 -5.50 8.29 -13.82
CA LEU A 254 -4.91 7.55 -14.92
C LEU A 254 -4.34 6.20 -14.49
N GLU A 255 -3.58 6.15 -13.39
CA GLU A 255 -2.95 4.90 -12.91
C GLU A 255 -3.96 3.74 -12.76
N PRO A 256 -5.04 3.87 -11.96
CA PRO A 256 -6.03 2.79 -11.86
C PRO A 256 -6.82 2.59 -13.15
N LEU A 257 -7.10 3.65 -13.90
CA LEU A 257 -7.92 3.58 -15.11
C LEU A 257 -7.24 2.82 -16.25
N VAL A 258 -5.93 3.02 -16.41
CA VAL A 258 -5.12 2.29 -17.37
C VAL A 258 -5.19 0.80 -17.09
N VAL A 259 -5.02 0.38 -15.83
CA VAL A 259 -5.06 -1.04 -15.46
C VAL A 259 -6.46 -1.63 -15.62
N LEU A 260 -7.51 -0.93 -15.18
CA LEU A 260 -8.89 -1.40 -15.33
C LEU A 260 -9.31 -1.52 -16.81
N GLY A 261 -8.86 -0.58 -17.65
CA GLY A 261 -9.16 -0.57 -19.09
C GLY A 261 -8.66 -1.81 -19.82
N LEU A 262 -7.54 -2.40 -19.37
CA LEU A 262 -6.96 -3.61 -19.97
C LEU A 262 -7.86 -4.85 -19.81
N PHE A 263 -8.63 -4.93 -18.73
CA PHE A 263 -9.49 -6.08 -18.39
C PHE A 263 -10.98 -5.83 -18.62
N GLY A 264 -11.33 -4.80 -19.40
CA GLY A 264 -12.72 -4.52 -19.79
C GLY A 264 -13.27 -5.47 -20.86
N LYS A 265 -14.61 -5.53 -21.01
CA LYS A 265 -15.28 -6.22 -22.15
C LYS A 265 -15.02 -5.54 -23.49
N LYS A 266 -15.01 -4.20 -23.49
CA LYS A 266 -14.85 -3.34 -24.67
C LYS A 266 -13.67 -2.40 -24.45
N PRO A 267 -12.98 -1.95 -25.53
CA PRO A 267 -11.91 -0.96 -25.41
C PRO A 267 -12.43 0.31 -24.76
N LEU A 268 -11.60 0.91 -23.91
CA LEU A 268 -11.91 2.11 -23.16
C LEU A 268 -11.44 3.33 -23.95
N SER A 269 -12.34 4.27 -24.19
CA SER A 269 -12.03 5.60 -24.70
C SER A 269 -12.78 6.63 -23.86
N ILE A 270 -12.03 7.40 -23.09
CA ILE A 270 -12.54 8.31 -22.07
C ILE A 270 -11.84 9.66 -22.12
N ARG A 271 -12.63 10.73 -22.07
CA ARG A 271 -12.19 12.11 -21.94
C ARG A 271 -12.21 12.50 -20.47
N LEU A 272 -11.03 12.80 -19.92
CA LEU A 272 -10.85 13.28 -18.57
C LEU A 272 -10.66 14.80 -18.60
N LYS A 273 -11.42 15.52 -17.77
CA LYS A 273 -11.31 16.97 -17.59
C LYS A 273 -10.81 17.28 -16.19
N GLY A 274 -9.89 18.24 -16.06
CA GLY A 274 -9.34 18.61 -14.76
C GLY A 274 -7.96 19.24 -14.85
N ILE A 275 -7.11 18.96 -13.86
CA ILE A 275 -5.72 19.41 -13.80
C ILE A 275 -4.83 18.36 -14.47
N THR A 276 -4.03 18.72 -15.46
CA THR A 276 -3.14 17.80 -16.19
C THR A 276 -1.80 17.60 -15.51
N ASN A 277 -1.25 18.64 -14.91
CA ASN A 277 0.08 18.65 -14.30
C ASN A 277 -0.03 19.31 -12.92
N ASP A 278 0.51 18.65 -11.90
CA ASP A 278 0.60 19.13 -10.52
C ASP A 278 1.97 18.73 -9.96
N SER A 279 2.35 19.30 -8.83
CA SER A 279 3.57 18.98 -8.08
C SER A 279 3.49 17.68 -7.28
N LYS A 280 2.28 17.17 -6.99
CA LYS A 280 2.08 16.01 -6.07
C LYS A 280 1.90 14.67 -6.79
N ASP A 281 1.33 14.66 -7.99
CA ASP A 281 0.90 13.46 -8.70
C ASP A 281 1.63 13.37 -10.06
N PRO A 282 1.93 12.16 -10.58
CA PRO A 282 2.64 12.02 -11.85
C PRO A 282 1.89 12.71 -13.00
N SER A 283 2.61 13.45 -13.83
CA SER A 283 2.04 14.18 -14.95
C SER A 283 1.54 13.27 -16.07
N VAL A 284 0.61 13.80 -16.86
CA VAL A 284 0.09 13.15 -18.07
C VAL A 284 1.18 12.84 -19.10
N ASP A 285 2.25 13.65 -19.14
CA ASP A 285 3.40 13.44 -20.02
C ASP A 285 4.18 12.19 -19.59
N THR A 286 4.46 12.07 -18.28
CA THR A 286 5.09 10.89 -17.68
C THR A 286 4.31 9.60 -17.97
N PHE A 287 2.98 9.63 -17.89
CA PHE A 287 2.16 8.47 -18.30
C PHE A 287 2.33 8.12 -19.78
N ARG A 288 2.35 9.12 -20.67
CA ARG A 288 2.49 8.91 -22.11
C ARG A 288 3.86 8.33 -22.47
N SER A 289 4.93 8.85 -21.88
CA SER A 289 6.31 8.50 -22.21
C SER A 289 6.84 7.27 -21.47
N THR A 290 6.38 7.01 -20.25
CA THR A 290 6.93 5.94 -19.38
C THR A 290 5.93 4.81 -19.16
N THR A 291 4.69 5.12 -18.76
CA THR A 291 3.67 4.09 -18.50
C THR A 291 3.31 3.30 -19.77
N LEU A 292 3.08 3.97 -20.92
CA LEU A 292 2.67 3.25 -22.14
C LEU A 292 3.73 2.26 -22.64
N PRO A 293 5.04 2.58 -22.67
CA PRO A 293 6.07 1.59 -22.98
C PRO A 293 6.15 0.43 -21.99
N ILE A 294 5.96 0.67 -20.69
CA ILE A 294 5.90 -0.41 -19.69
C ILE A 294 4.79 -1.40 -20.06
N LEU A 295 3.58 -0.92 -20.36
CA LEU A 295 2.46 -1.77 -20.77
C LEU A 295 2.75 -2.60 -22.02
N LYS A 296 3.43 -2.02 -23.02
CA LYS A 296 3.83 -2.75 -24.24
C LYS A 296 4.68 -3.97 -23.92
N ARG A 297 5.58 -3.88 -22.92
CA ARG A 297 6.40 -5.04 -22.50
C ARG A 297 5.58 -6.16 -21.87
N PHE A 298 4.49 -5.82 -21.18
CA PHE A 298 3.55 -6.80 -20.63
C PHE A 298 2.60 -7.40 -21.69
N GLY A 299 2.85 -7.14 -22.98
CA GLY A 299 2.09 -7.71 -24.10
C GLY A 299 0.82 -6.94 -24.46
N VAL A 300 0.65 -5.70 -23.97
CA VAL A 300 -0.47 -4.86 -24.37
C VAL A 300 -0.27 -4.38 -25.81
N PRO A 301 -1.26 -4.56 -26.71
CA PRO A 301 -1.17 -4.08 -28.09
C PRO A 301 -0.91 -2.58 -28.14
N SER A 302 0.04 -2.16 -29.00
CA SER A 302 0.27 -0.73 -29.25
C SER A 302 -0.90 -0.08 -30.01
N GLU A 303 -1.64 -0.88 -30.77
CA GLU A 303 -2.81 -0.41 -31.51
C GLU A 303 -3.97 -0.12 -30.53
N GLY A 304 -4.38 1.14 -30.49
CA GLY A 304 -5.47 1.60 -29.63
C GLY A 304 -5.05 2.01 -28.21
N LEU A 305 -3.77 1.90 -27.85
CA LEU A 305 -3.20 2.45 -26.62
C LEU A 305 -2.62 3.83 -26.89
N ASP A 306 -3.34 4.89 -26.51
CA ASP A 306 -2.92 6.27 -26.74
C ASP A 306 -3.40 7.21 -25.63
N LEU A 307 -2.61 8.26 -25.38
CA LEU A 307 -2.93 9.32 -24.43
C LEU A 307 -2.74 10.67 -25.12
N LYS A 308 -3.84 11.26 -25.56
CA LYS A 308 -3.86 12.52 -26.30
C LYS A 308 -4.22 13.68 -25.38
N ILE A 309 -3.35 14.67 -25.30
CA ILE A 309 -3.59 15.92 -24.55
C ILE A 309 -4.24 16.93 -25.51
N GLU A 310 -5.49 17.30 -25.28
CA GLU A 310 -6.20 18.30 -26.10
C GLU A 310 -5.98 19.72 -25.55
N SER A 311 -6.06 19.87 -24.23
CA SER A 311 -5.74 21.11 -23.52
C SER A 311 -4.99 20.80 -22.24
N ARG A 312 -4.10 21.72 -21.85
CA ARG A 312 -3.39 21.65 -20.56
C ARG A 312 -4.11 22.50 -19.53
N GLY A 313 -4.05 22.08 -18.27
CA GLY A 313 -4.64 22.83 -17.17
C GLY A 313 -3.87 22.58 -15.89
N VAL A 314 -3.39 23.64 -15.27
CA VAL A 314 -2.64 23.60 -14.00
C VAL A 314 -3.54 24.06 -12.84
N PRO A 315 -3.20 23.75 -11.59
CA PRO A 315 -3.86 24.34 -10.43
C PRO A 315 -3.83 25.89 -10.50
N PRO A 316 -4.77 26.60 -9.87
CA PRO A 316 -5.89 26.09 -9.07
C PRO A 316 -7.19 25.83 -9.86
N HIS A 317 -7.38 26.42 -11.04
CA HIS A 317 -8.65 26.34 -11.78
C HIS A 317 -8.70 25.20 -12.80
N GLY A 318 -7.56 24.57 -13.13
CA GLY A 318 -7.47 23.46 -14.07
C GLY A 318 -7.95 23.84 -15.47
N GLY A 319 -8.81 22.99 -16.06
CA GLY A 319 -9.38 23.19 -17.40
C GLY A 319 -8.62 22.49 -18.52
N GLY A 320 -7.77 21.52 -18.17
CA GLY A 320 -7.16 20.61 -19.12
C GLY A 320 -8.08 19.46 -19.49
N GLU A 321 -7.92 18.95 -20.70
CA GLU A 321 -8.67 17.85 -21.26
C GLU A 321 -7.72 16.85 -21.90
N VAL A 322 -7.89 15.58 -21.52
CA VAL A 322 -7.06 14.46 -22.00
C VAL A 322 -7.96 13.33 -22.44
N ILE A 323 -7.63 12.72 -23.57
CA ILE A 323 -8.31 11.54 -24.10
C ILE A 323 -7.39 10.34 -23.89
N LEU A 324 -7.82 9.42 -23.03
CA LEU A 324 -7.18 8.13 -22.84
C LEU A 324 -7.91 7.09 -23.70
N SER A 325 -7.14 6.35 -24.49
CA SER A 325 -7.59 5.17 -25.21
C SER A 325 -6.80 3.96 -24.73
N VAL A 326 -7.50 2.91 -24.26
CA VAL A 326 -6.89 1.67 -23.77
C VAL A 326 -7.51 0.48 -24.51
N PRO A 327 -6.68 -0.37 -25.14
CA PRO A 327 -7.16 -1.59 -25.78
C PRO A 327 -7.42 -2.66 -24.72
N VAL A 328 -8.26 -3.62 -25.09
CA VAL A 328 -8.54 -4.78 -24.24
C VAL A 328 -7.48 -5.84 -24.47
N VAL A 329 -6.96 -6.42 -23.38
CA VAL A 329 -6.03 -7.54 -23.45
C VAL A 329 -6.80 -8.80 -23.87
N PRO A 330 -6.34 -9.56 -24.89
CA PRO A 330 -7.12 -10.65 -25.49
C PRO A 330 -7.36 -11.84 -24.56
N LYS A 331 -6.39 -12.20 -23.70
CA LYS A 331 -6.52 -13.28 -22.70
C LYS A 331 -5.93 -12.88 -21.34
N SER A 332 -4.63 -12.60 -21.31
CA SER A 332 -3.89 -12.21 -20.11
C SER A 332 -2.69 -11.35 -20.51
N LEU A 333 -2.08 -10.70 -19.52
CA LEU A 333 -0.76 -10.09 -19.69
C LEU A 333 0.31 -11.18 -19.85
N ASN A 334 1.52 -10.79 -20.25
CA ASN A 334 2.69 -11.67 -20.33
C ASN A 334 3.57 -11.47 -19.10
N ALA A 335 4.03 -12.57 -18.50
CA ALA A 335 5.06 -12.50 -17.46
C ALA A 335 6.38 -12.00 -18.07
N VAL A 336 7.10 -11.17 -17.31
CA VAL A 336 8.31 -10.50 -17.80
C VAL A 336 9.50 -10.85 -16.90
N THR A 337 10.64 -11.14 -17.53
CA THR A 337 11.95 -11.15 -16.86
C THR A 337 12.68 -9.88 -17.27
N TRP A 338 12.67 -8.88 -16.39
CA TRP A 338 13.25 -7.56 -16.62
C TRP A 338 14.33 -7.28 -15.58
N MET A 339 15.53 -7.78 -15.87
CA MET A 339 16.68 -7.66 -14.97
C MET A 339 17.69 -6.63 -15.46
N ASP A 340 17.84 -6.49 -16.78
CA ASP A 340 18.84 -5.64 -17.37
C ASP A 340 18.37 -4.18 -17.44
N GLU A 341 19.11 -3.30 -16.77
CA GLU A 341 18.87 -1.86 -16.73
C GLU A 341 19.40 -1.17 -17.99
N GLY A 342 20.46 -1.73 -18.57
CA GLY A 342 21.16 -1.15 -19.72
C GLY A 342 21.80 0.21 -19.41
N MET A 343 22.57 0.72 -20.38
CA MET A 343 23.09 2.09 -20.32
C MET A 343 22.06 3.09 -20.87
N VAL A 344 22.04 4.31 -20.33
CA VAL A 344 21.24 5.42 -20.87
C VAL A 344 21.71 5.74 -22.29
N LYS A 345 20.82 5.56 -23.26
CA LYS A 345 21.07 5.80 -24.68
C LYS A 345 20.88 7.26 -25.03
N ARG A 346 19.80 7.87 -24.51
CA ARG A 346 19.36 9.22 -24.87
C ARG A 346 18.35 9.75 -23.86
N ILE A 347 18.22 11.07 -23.81
CA ILE A 347 17.20 11.74 -22.99
C ILE A 347 16.18 12.41 -23.89
N ARG A 348 14.91 12.20 -23.56
CA ARG A 348 13.77 12.86 -24.17
C ARG A 348 13.03 13.66 -23.10
N GLY A 349 12.33 14.70 -23.50
CA GLY A 349 11.55 15.48 -22.55
C GLY A 349 10.49 16.32 -23.22
N ILE A 350 9.56 16.82 -22.42
CA ILE A 350 8.53 17.75 -22.83
C ILE A 350 8.48 18.86 -21.78
N THR A 351 8.73 20.10 -22.19
CA THR A 351 8.36 21.29 -21.41
C THR A 351 6.98 21.74 -21.85
N PHE A 352 6.23 22.31 -20.93
CA PHE A 352 4.97 22.96 -21.26
C PHE A 352 4.85 24.29 -20.54
N SER A 353 4.10 25.19 -21.15
CA SER A 353 3.64 26.40 -20.49
C SER A 353 2.20 26.72 -20.87
N THR A 354 1.46 27.21 -19.88
CA THR A 354 0.06 27.59 -20.01
C THR A 354 -0.11 29.00 -19.48
N ARG A 355 -0.66 29.90 -20.30
CA ARG A 355 -0.92 31.31 -19.93
C ARG A 355 0.28 32.08 -19.37
N VAL A 356 1.49 31.65 -19.71
CA VAL A 356 2.76 32.35 -19.43
C VAL A 356 3.59 32.44 -20.71
N SER A 357 4.66 33.25 -20.70
CA SER A 357 5.53 33.42 -21.87
C SER A 357 6.26 32.12 -22.24
N VAL A 358 6.46 31.88 -23.54
CA VAL A 358 7.27 30.77 -24.08
C VAL A 358 8.71 30.81 -23.55
N GLN A 359 9.19 31.98 -23.13
CA GLN A 359 10.53 32.15 -22.55
C GLN A 359 10.77 31.25 -21.34
N PHE A 360 9.74 30.98 -20.52
CA PHE A 360 9.87 30.08 -19.38
C PHE A 360 10.27 28.66 -19.81
N GLU A 361 9.69 28.15 -20.90
CA GLU A 361 10.05 26.84 -21.44
C GLU A 361 11.47 26.81 -21.97
N ASN A 362 11.86 27.84 -22.72
CA ASN A 362 13.20 27.93 -23.28
C ASN A 362 14.25 27.99 -22.17
N THR A 363 14.02 28.77 -21.12
CA THR A 363 14.93 28.86 -19.96
C THR A 363 15.06 27.50 -19.26
N MET A 364 13.95 26.82 -18.94
CA MET A 364 13.97 25.47 -18.36
C MET A 364 14.75 24.48 -19.23
N LEU A 365 14.48 24.50 -20.54
CA LEU A 365 15.12 23.64 -21.52
C LEU A 365 16.64 23.89 -21.58
N HIS A 366 17.06 25.15 -21.58
CA HIS A 366 18.47 25.53 -21.59
C HIS A 366 19.20 25.09 -20.32
N ALA A 367 18.58 25.29 -19.15
CA ALA A 367 19.12 24.85 -17.87
C ALA A 367 19.30 23.32 -17.81
N ALA A 368 18.25 22.56 -18.14
CA ALA A 368 18.30 21.10 -18.17
C ALA A 368 19.35 20.57 -19.16
N ARG A 369 19.42 21.14 -20.37
CA ARG A 369 20.44 20.77 -21.38
C ARG A 369 21.86 21.14 -20.93
N GLY A 370 22.03 22.24 -20.20
CA GLY A 370 23.32 22.66 -19.65
C GLY A 370 23.97 21.59 -18.77
N ILE A 371 23.14 20.81 -18.05
CA ILE A 371 23.59 19.68 -17.23
C ILE A 371 23.82 18.44 -18.10
N PHE A 372 22.81 18.01 -18.89
CA PHE A 372 22.90 16.75 -19.62
C PHE A 372 23.93 16.73 -20.76
N ASN A 373 24.17 17.86 -21.42
CA ASN A 373 25.13 17.92 -22.54
C ASN A 373 26.57 17.63 -22.09
N ARG A 374 26.86 17.71 -20.78
CA ARG A 374 28.17 17.31 -20.20
C ARG A 374 28.32 15.78 -20.13
N LEU A 375 27.20 15.06 -20.14
CA LEU A 375 27.13 13.61 -19.93
C LEU A 375 26.82 12.86 -21.24
N LEU A 376 25.87 13.36 -22.03
CA LEU A 376 25.46 12.75 -23.30
C LEU A 376 25.07 13.78 -24.36
N PRO A 377 25.34 13.52 -25.65
CA PRO A 377 25.00 14.45 -26.74
C PRO A 377 23.54 14.35 -27.21
N ASP A 378 22.88 13.17 -27.11
CA ASP A 378 21.51 12.95 -27.62
C ASP A 378 20.44 13.33 -26.56
N VAL A 379 20.27 14.64 -26.38
CA VAL A 379 19.28 15.23 -25.46
C VAL A 379 18.30 16.08 -26.26
N HIS A 380 17.04 15.65 -26.33
CA HIS A 380 15.98 16.36 -27.04
C HIS A 380 14.76 16.60 -26.16
N ILE A 381 14.47 17.87 -25.91
CA ILE A 381 13.33 18.32 -25.10
C ILE A 381 12.40 19.11 -26.03
N PHE A 382 11.13 18.70 -26.12
CA PHE A 382 10.11 19.35 -26.92
C PHE A 382 9.39 20.43 -26.13
N THR A 383 9.08 21.55 -26.77
CA THR A 383 8.27 22.63 -26.18
C THR A 383 6.80 22.48 -26.57
N ASP A 384 5.89 22.49 -25.60
CA ASP A 384 4.44 22.41 -25.78
C ASP A 384 3.74 23.62 -25.16
N HIS A 385 4.00 24.80 -25.73
CA HIS A 385 3.32 26.02 -25.36
C HIS A 385 1.85 25.98 -25.78
N LYS A 386 0.94 26.21 -24.83
CA LYS A 386 -0.48 26.35 -25.10
C LYS A 386 -0.95 27.79 -24.83
N ALA A 387 -1.72 28.32 -25.77
CA ALA A 387 -2.34 29.65 -25.69
C ALA A 387 -3.88 29.57 -25.84
N GLY A 388 -4.57 30.63 -25.42
CA GLY A 388 -6.03 30.75 -25.53
C GLY A 388 -6.78 29.68 -24.73
N ALA A 389 -7.82 29.09 -25.34
CA ALA A 389 -8.66 28.09 -24.68
C ALA A 389 -7.93 26.77 -24.36
N GLN A 390 -6.88 26.42 -25.12
CA GLN A 390 -6.09 25.20 -24.90
C GLN A 390 -5.12 25.29 -23.73
N ALA A 391 -4.90 26.51 -23.21
CA ALA A 391 -4.03 26.79 -22.07
C ALA A 391 -4.75 26.64 -20.71
N GLY A 392 -5.98 26.10 -20.70
CA GLY A 392 -6.76 25.95 -19.49
C GLY A 392 -7.11 27.30 -18.87
N LYS A 393 -7.26 27.33 -17.54
CA LYS A 393 -7.76 28.50 -16.79
C LYS A 393 -6.72 29.18 -15.91
N SER A 394 -5.56 28.56 -15.71
CA SER A 394 -4.52 29.04 -14.80
C SER A 394 -3.16 29.18 -15.47
N PRO A 395 -2.32 30.12 -15.02
CA PRO A 395 -0.92 30.21 -15.42
C PRO A 395 -0.06 29.14 -14.74
N GLY A 396 0.90 28.59 -15.47
CA GLY A 396 1.88 27.65 -14.94
C GLY A 396 2.74 27.05 -16.03
N TYR A 397 3.77 26.34 -15.60
CA TYR A 397 4.76 25.74 -16.47
C TYR A 397 5.39 24.53 -15.79
N GLY A 398 6.03 23.67 -16.58
CA GLY A 398 6.67 22.48 -16.04
C GLY A 398 7.44 21.73 -17.10
N ILE A 399 8.11 20.69 -16.65
CA ILE A 399 9.00 19.88 -17.46
C ILE A 399 8.94 18.43 -17.01
N SER A 400 8.81 17.52 -17.98
CA SER A 400 8.88 16.08 -17.79
C SER A 400 10.04 15.57 -18.63
N LEU A 401 10.95 14.83 -18.01
CA LEU A 401 12.13 14.25 -18.63
C LEU A 401 12.10 12.73 -18.51
N VAL A 402 12.60 12.06 -19.54
CA VAL A 402 12.70 10.61 -19.62
C VAL A 402 14.05 10.20 -20.17
N ALA A 403 14.76 9.36 -19.42
CA ALA A 403 15.95 8.66 -19.90
C ALA A 403 15.54 7.32 -20.51
N GLU A 404 15.91 7.11 -21.78
CA GLU A 404 15.71 5.84 -22.46
C GLU A 404 17.00 5.03 -22.41
N THR A 405 16.94 3.79 -21.92
CA THR A 405 18.09 2.90 -21.86
C THR A 405 18.18 1.97 -23.07
N THR A 406 19.35 1.38 -23.28
CA THR A 406 19.63 0.40 -24.34
C THR A 406 18.82 -0.89 -24.19
N SER A 407 18.44 -1.28 -22.97
CA SER A 407 17.54 -2.41 -22.70
C SER A 407 16.05 -2.01 -22.83
N GLY A 408 15.77 -0.75 -23.16
CA GLY A 408 14.42 -0.19 -23.36
C GLY A 408 13.74 0.28 -22.08
N CYS A 409 14.48 0.52 -21.00
CA CYS A 409 13.92 1.10 -19.78
C CYS A 409 13.64 2.58 -19.99
N PHE A 410 12.60 3.06 -19.32
CA PHE A 410 12.17 4.44 -19.34
C PHE A 410 12.16 4.90 -17.89
N ILE A 411 13.11 5.76 -17.52
CA ILE A 411 13.21 6.35 -16.19
C ILE A 411 12.76 7.79 -16.33
N SER A 412 11.75 8.20 -15.58
CA SER A 412 11.17 9.54 -15.69
C SER A 412 11.26 10.33 -14.40
N ALA A 413 11.39 11.65 -14.57
CA ALA A 413 11.16 12.62 -13.52
C ALA A 413 10.34 13.76 -14.09
N ASP A 414 9.36 14.24 -13.34
CA ASP A 414 8.57 15.42 -13.71
C ASP A 414 8.36 16.39 -12.56
N THR A 415 8.16 17.66 -12.94
CA THR A 415 7.80 18.72 -12.02
C THR A 415 6.87 19.72 -12.70
N ALA A 416 5.99 20.33 -11.93
CA ALA A 416 5.11 21.38 -12.38
C ALA A 416 5.04 22.49 -11.34
N VAL A 417 5.22 23.73 -11.80
CA VAL A 417 5.07 24.93 -11.00
C VAL A 417 3.80 25.63 -11.43
N SER A 418 2.92 25.85 -10.46
CA SER A 418 1.67 26.59 -10.63
C SER A 418 1.59 27.71 -9.60
N TYR A 419 0.96 28.81 -10.00
CA TYR A 419 0.64 29.90 -9.09
C TYR A 419 -0.43 29.41 -8.11
N ALA A 420 -0.05 29.19 -6.85
CA ALA A 420 -0.99 28.76 -5.82
C ALA A 420 -2.11 29.80 -5.65
N ARG A 421 -3.33 29.33 -5.39
CA ARG A 421 -4.38 30.17 -4.81
C ARG A 421 -4.02 30.34 -3.34
N GLY A 422 -4.08 31.56 -2.81
CA GLY A 422 -3.85 31.86 -1.38
C GLY A 422 -4.92 31.32 -0.43
N GLU A 423 -5.58 30.20 -0.76
CA GLU A 423 -6.72 29.64 -0.04
C GLU A 423 -6.67 28.11 -0.14
N GLU A 424 -5.70 27.46 0.53
CA GLU A 424 -5.86 26.08 0.97
C GLU A 424 -6.43 26.11 2.40
N GLU A 425 -7.75 26.30 2.52
CA GLU A 425 -8.49 25.91 3.73
C GLU A 425 -8.43 24.38 3.87
N GLY A 426 -7.45 23.86 4.61
CA GLY A 426 -7.47 22.45 4.97
C GLY A 426 -6.21 21.84 5.57
N ASP A 427 -5.02 22.30 5.16
CA ASP A 427 -3.75 21.74 5.62
C ASP A 427 -2.93 22.88 6.29
N ILE A 428 -3.17 23.12 7.58
CA ILE A 428 -2.43 24.12 8.40
C ILE A 428 -1.08 23.55 8.87
N GLU A 429 -0.33 22.91 7.98
CA GLU A 429 1.08 22.62 8.22
C GLU A 429 1.85 23.00 6.94
N ASP A 430 2.66 24.04 7.07
CA ASP A 430 3.63 24.60 6.10
C ASP A 430 3.08 25.47 4.96
N THR A 431 2.25 26.46 5.28
CA THR A 431 1.97 27.60 4.38
C THR A 431 3.12 28.62 4.41
N GLU A 432 4.33 28.19 4.05
CA GLU A 432 5.25 29.14 3.43
C GLU A 432 4.68 29.44 2.05
N SER A 433 4.50 30.73 1.75
CA SER A 433 4.25 31.20 0.40
C SER A 433 5.24 30.49 -0.53
N LYS A 434 4.79 29.50 -1.31
CA LYS A 434 5.62 28.85 -2.32
C LYS A 434 6.07 29.95 -3.27
N GLU A 435 7.25 30.51 -3.02
CA GLU A 435 7.93 31.38 -3.95
C GLU A 435 8.00 30.62 -5.26
N LEU A 436 7.57 31.28 -6.33
CA LEU A 436 7.60 30.68 -7.65
C LEU A 436 9.06 30.49 -8.01
N MET A 437 9.51 29.25 -7.89
CA MET A 437 10.86 28.86 -8.21
C MET A 437 11.17 29.32 -9.65
N PRO A 438 12.27 30.03 -9.89
CA PRO A 438 12.66 30.45 -11.22
C PRO A 438 12.67 29.28 -12.23
N PRO A 439 12.33 29.51 -13.51
CA PRO A 439 12.34 28.45 -14.51
C PRO A 439 13.74 27.84 -14.74
N GLU A 440 14.81 28.59 -14.49
CA GLU A 440 16.18 28.06 -14.55
C GLU A 440 16.38 26.98 -13.49
N ASP A 441 16.12 27.31 -12.22
CA ASP A 441 16.19 26.40 -11.08
C ASP A 441 15.30 25.18 -11.25
N VAL A 442 14.10 25.34 -11.84
CA VAL A 442 13.20 24.22 -12.16
C VAL A 442 13.85 23.25 -13.15
N GLY A 443 14.52 23.78 -14.17
CA GLY A 443 15.26 22.99 -15.15
C GLY A 443 16.45 22.25 -14.54
N GLU A 444 17.17 22.88 -13.60
CA GLU A 444 18.30 22.25 -12.89
C GLU A 444 17.84 21.19 -11.89
N GLN A 445 16.79 21.49 -11.12
CA GLN A 445 16.23 20.57 -10.14
C GLN A 445 15.72 19.30 -10.81
N ILE A 446 14.99 19.41 -11.92
CA ILE A 446 14.46 18.23 -12.60
C ILE A 446 15.56 17.39 -13.22
N ALA A 447 16.61 18.03 -13.73
CA ALA A 447 17.75 17.33 -14.31
C ALA A 447 18.48 16.54 -13.22
N SER A 448 18.69 17.16 -12.06
CA SER A 448 19.27 16.52 -10.88
C SER A 448 18.38 15.38 -10.35
N ALA A 449 17.06 15.56 -10.34
CA ALA A 449 16.12 14.52 -9.93
C ALA A 449 16.16 13.30 -10.87
N LEU A 450 16.21 13.53 -12.19
CA LEU A 450 16.35 12.43 -13.15
C LEU A 450 17.68 11.69 -12.98
N LEU A 451 18.78 12.41 -12.74
CA LEU A 451 20.07 11.79 -12.47
C LEU A 451 20.05 10.97 -11.18
N GLY A 452 19.36 11.44 -10.13
CA GLY A 452 19.15 10.68 -8.90
C GLY A 452 18.33 9.41 -9.10
N GLU A 453 17.30 9.43 -9.95
CA GLU A 453 16.54 8.22 -10.31
C GLU A 453 17.39 7.23 -11.14
N ILE A 454 18.28 7.74 -12.02
CA ILE A 454 19.24 6.89 -12.75
C ILE A 454 20.27 6.28 -11.80
N GLU A 455 20.76 7.05 -10.81
CA GLU A 455 21.73 6.58 -9.81
C GLU A 455 21.16 5.48 -8.91
N GLN A 456 19.88 5.57 -8.53
CA GLN A 456 19.19 4.53 -7.77
C GLN A 456 19.10 3.20 -8.54
N GLY A 457 19.22 3.25 -9.87
CA GLY A 457 19.16 2.10 -10.75
C GLY A 457 17.79 1.44 -10.79
N GLY A 458 17.77 0.24 -11.37
CA GLY A 458 16.56 -0.52 -11.63
C GLY A 458 15.92 -0.21 -12.97
N VAL A 459 14.89 -1.01 -13.28
CA VAL A 459 14.24 -0.97 -14.59
C VAL A 459 13.13 0.06 -14.72
N VAL A 460 12.67 0.61 -13.59
CA VAL A 460 11.63 1.64 -13.46
C VAL A 460 12.03 2.64 -12.40
N ASP A 461 11.56 3.87 -12.56
CA ASP A 461 11.66 4.95 -11.57
C ASP A 461 10.81 4.68 -10.33
N SER A 462 11.08 5.44 -9.26
CA SER A 462 10.44 5.34 -7.95
C SER A 462 8.91 5.49 -7.99
N THR A 463 8.37 6.28 -8.94
CA THR A 463 6.92 6.53 -9.06
C THR A 463 6.18 5.36 -9.70
N HIS A 464 6.79 4.68 -10.67
CA HIS A 464 6.16 3.56 -11.39
C HIS A 464 6.38 2.19 -10.74
N GLN A 465 7.14 2.09 -9.64
CA GLN A 465 7.32 0.83 -8.90
C GLN A 465 5.99 0.16 -8.53
N GLY A 466 5.03 0.95 -8.03
CA GLY A 466 3.70 0.43 -7.66
C GLY A 466 2.96 -0.18 -8.85
N LEU A 467 2.94 0.50 -9.99
CA LEU A 467 2.34 0.01 -11.22
C LEU A 467 3.03 -1.27 -11.71
N LEU A 468 4.37 -1.31 -11.69
CA LEU A 468 5.14 -2.49 -12.10
C LEU A 468 4.78 -3.72 -11.26
N PHE A 469 4.72 -3.57 -9.93
CA PHE A 469 4.35 -4.68 -9.04
C PHE A 469 2.92 -5.16 -9.29
N LEU A 470 2.01 -4.23 -9.55
CA LEU A 470 0.63 -4.56 -9.89
C LEU A 470 0.55 -5.35 -11.20
N LEU A 471 1.23 -4.90 -12.26
CA LEU A 471 1.25 -5.61 -13.55
C LEU A 471 1.86 -7.01 -13.42
N CYS A 472 2.96 -7.17 -12.67
CA CYS A 472 3.56 -8.49 -12.41
C CYS A 472 2.61 -9.41 -11.64
N ALA A 473 1.87 -8.89 -10.66
CA ALA A 473 0.91 -9.68 -9.89
C ALA A 473 -0.32 -10.10 -10.71
N LEU A 474 -0.70 -9.33 -11.74
CA LEU A 474 -1.84 -9.62 -12.61
C LEU A 474 -1.50 -10.56 -13.77
N CYS A 475 -0.22 -10.90 -13.96
CA CYS A 475 0.22 -11.86 -14.97
C CYS A 475 -0.36 -13.27 -14.74
N PRO A 476 -0.28 -14.16 -15.75
CA PRO A 476 -0.58 -15.59 -15.60
C PRO A 476 0.27 -16.23 -14.49
N GLN A 477 -0.03 -17.48 -14.13
CA GLN A 477 0.73 -18.26 -13.13
C GLN A 477 2.11 -18.67 -13.65
N ASP A 478 2.92 -17.67 -13.99
CA ASP A 478 4.29 -17.76 -14.45
C ASP A 478 5.15 -16.79 -13.62
N VAL A 479 6.46 -17.03 -13.62
CA VAL A 479 7.40 -16.31 -12.77
C VAL A 479 7.81 -15.01 -13.45
N SER A 480 7.40 -13.88 -12.87
CA SER A 480 7.96 -12.58 -13.22
C SER A 480 9.17 -12.27 -12.34
N LYS A 481 10.25 -11.80 -12.95
CA LYS A 481 11.49 -11.42 -12.27
C LYS A 481 11.83 -10.00 -12.67
N ILE A 482 11.95 -9.09 -11.72
CA ILE A 482 12.20 -7.68 -11.97
C ILE A 482 13.33 -7.17 -11.06
N ARG A 483 14.13 -6.23 -11.58
CA ARG A 483 15.12 -5.48 -10.80
C ARG A 483 14.63 -4.04 -10.65
N VAL A 484 14.55 -3.55 -9.43
CA VAL A 484 14.17 -2.16 -9.12
C VAL A 484 15.22 -1.52 -8.23
N GLY A 485 15.27 -0.19 -8.18
CA GLY A 485 16.08 0.54 -7.22
C GLY A 485 15.55 0.40 -5.79
N ILE A 486 15.80 1.42 -4.96
CA ILE A 486 15.34 1.46 -3.57
C ILE A 486 13.81 1.42 -3.54
N LEU A 487 13.23 0.56 -2.69
CA LEU A 487 11.78 0.42 -2.58
C LEU A 487 11.16 1.68 -1.98
N SER A 488 10.29 2.34 -2.75
CA SER A 488 9.56 3.51 -2.27
C SER A 488 8.49 3.12 -1.24
N PRO A 489 8.13 4.00 -0.29
CA PRO A 489 7.04 3.75 0.66
C PRO A 489 5.73 3.38 -0.05
N TYR A 490 5.47 4.01 -1.20
CA TYR A 490 4.34 3.70 -2.07
C TYR A 490 4.43 2.27 -2.64
N GLY A 491 5.60 1.87 -3.15
CA GLY A 491 5.86 0.51 -3.62
C GLY A 491 5.65 -0.54 -2.53
N ILE A 492 6.16 -0.31 -1.32
CA ILE A 492 6.00 -1.22 -0.16
C ILE A 492 4.52 -1.39 0.19
N GLN A 493 3.75 -0.30 0.25
CA GLN A 493 2.33 -0.38 0.55
C GLN A 493 1.54 -1.09 -0.56
N THR A 494 1.97 -0.93 -1.82
CA THR A 494 1.42 -1.67 -2.97
C THR A 494 1.62 -3.17 -2.82
N LEU A 495 2.83 -3.63 -2.44
CA LEU A 495 3.12 -5.04 -2.20
C LEU A 495 2.26 -5.62 -1.06
N ARG A 496 2.03 -4.85 0.01
CA ARG A 496 1.14 -5.25 1.11
C ARG A 496 -0.30 -5.42 0.62
N ASN A 497 -0.81 -4.45 -0.15
CA ASN A 497 -2.15 -4.51 -0.72
C ASN A 497 -2.29 -5.70 -1.69
N ILE A 498 -1.31 -5.95 -2.56
CA ILE A 498 -1.32 -7.10 -3.47
C ILE A 498 -1.42 -8.42 -2.70
N ARG A 499 -0.59 -8.60 -1.67
CA ARG A 499 -0.65 -9.79 -0.80
C ARG A 499 -2.02 -9.94 -0.14
N GLU A 500 -2.58 -8.84 0.34
CA GLU A 500 -3.86 -8.89 1.06
C GLU A 500 -5.03 -9.25 0.13
N PHE A 501 -5.03 -8.75 -1.12
CA PHE A 501 -6.17 -8.89 -2.04
C PHE A 501 -6.04 -10.09 -2.99
N LEU A 502 -4.85 -10.33 -3.54
CA LEU A 502 -4.59 -11.35 -4.55
C LEU A 502 -3.90 -12.60 -3.99
N ASP A 503 -3.43 -12.56 -2.72
CA ASP A 503 -2.60 -13.60 -2.08
C ASP A 503 -1.29 -13.90 -2.83
N VAL A 504 -0.83 -12.96 -3.66
CA VAL A 504 0.45 -13.03 -4.35
C VAL A 504 1.56 -12.53 -3.42
N LYS A 505 2.63 -13.31 -3.29
CA LYS A 505 3.81 -12.97 -2.50
C LYS A 505 5.00 -12.72 -3.40
N PHE A 506 5.71 -11.63 -3.12
CA PHE A 506 6.98 -11.32 -3.76
C PHE A 506 8.13 -11.81 -2.89
N VAL A 507 9.07 -12.52 -3.50
CA VAL A 507 10.37 -12.82 -2.91
C VAL A 507 11.30 -11.66 -3.23
N ILE A 508 11.80 -11.01 -2.19
CA ILE A 508 12.62 -9.79 -2.29
C ILE A 508 14.05 -10.17 -1.92
N ASN A 509 14.97 -10.02 -2.86
CA ASN A 509 16.40 -10.29 -2.67
C ASN A 509 17.19 -9.01 -2.94
N PRO A 510 17.74 -8.35 -1.91
CA PRO A 510 18.61 -7.19 -2.11
C PRO A 510 19.94 -7.60 -2.72
N GLU A 511 20.49 -6.76 -3.60
CA GLU A 511 21.79 -6.93 -4.25
C GLU A 511 22.72 -5.78 -3.83
N PRO A 512 23.54 -5.96 -2.77
CA PRO A 512 24.33 -4.87 -2.18
C PRO A 512 25.36 -4.26 -3.14
N SER A 513 25.83 -5.02 -4.13
CA SER A 513 26.84 -4.57 -5.09
C SER A 513 26.32 -3.48 -6.03
N THR A 514 25.03 -3.51 -6.37
CA THR A 514 24.39 -2.54 -7.27
C THR A 514 23.47 -1.58 -6.53
N GLY A 515 23.18 -1.83 -5.24
CA GLY A 515 22.18 -1.05 -4.49
C GLY A 515 20.74 -1.33 -4.91
N THR A 516 20.53 -2.34 -5.76
CA THR A 516 19.22 -2.68 -6.33
C THR A 516 18.56 -3.85 -5.60
N VAL A 517 17.28 -4.05 -5.88
CA VAL A 517 16.47 -5.10 -5.28
C VAL A 517 15.85 -5.95 -6.39
N ILE A 518 16.06 -7.27 -6.31
CA ILE A 518 15.47 -8.23 -7.22
C ILE A 518 14.19 -8.77 -6.60
N LEU A 519 13.07 -8.55 -7.28
CA LEU A 519 11.77 -9.11 -6.89
C LEU A 519 11.35 -10.24 -7.83
N LYS A 520 10.81 -11.31 -7.25
CA LYS A 520 10.25 -12.44 -7.99
C LYS A 520 8.84 -12.74 -7.48
N CYS A 521 7.88 -12.92 -8.37
CA CYS A 521 6.54 -13.36 -8.02
C CYS A 521 5.99 -14.35 -9.03
N VAL A 522 5.06 -15.19 -8.58
CA VAL A 522 4.17 -15.94 -9.46
C VAL A 522 2.89 -15.14 -9.58
N GLY A 523 2.46 -14.84 -10.81
CA GLY A 523 1.26 -14.06 -11.06
C GLY A 523 -0.01 -14.75 -10.54
N TRP A 524 -1.05 -13.96 -10.24
CA TRP A 524 -2.33 -14.46 -9.74
C TRP A 524 -3.07 -15.33 -10.77
N GLY A 525 -2.84 -15.11 -12.07
CA GLY A 525 -3.56 -15.81 -13.12
C GLY A 525 -4.80 -15.08 -13.61
N LEU A 526 -4.83 -13.74 -13.58
CA LEU A 526 -6.01 -13.00 -14.04
C LEU A 526 -6.21 -13.20 -15.54
N THR A 527 -7.31 -13.82 -15.88
CA THR A 527 -7.79 -13.94 -17.26
C THR A 527 -8.89 -12.94 -17.49
N ASN A 528 -8.93 -12.36 -18.69
CA ASN A 528 -10.02 -11.48 -19.07
C ASN A 528 -11.31 -12.32 -19.26
N LEU A 529 -12.06 -12.51 -18.17
CA LEU A 529 -13.33 -13.25 -18.11
C LEU A 529 -14.43 -12.62 -18.99
N SER A 530 -14.20 -11.39 -19.42
CA SER A 530 -15.16 -10.49 -20.02
C SER A 530 -15.28 -10.69 -21.55
N ARG A 531 -14.36 -11.44 -22.17
CA ARG A 531 -14.41 -11.77 -23.61
C ARG A 531 -14.88 -13.22 -23.80
N LYS A 532 -15.95 -13.42 -24.57
CA LYS A 532 -16.29 -14.77 -25.08
C LYS A 532 -15.11 -15.26 -25.92
N ALA A 533 -14.59 -16.44 -25.62
CA ALA A 533 -13.65 -17.13 -26.50
C ALA A 533 -14.35 -17.28 -27.86
N SER A 534 -13.89 -16.50 -28.85
CA SER A 534 -14.35 -16.53 -30.23
C SER A 534 -13.73 -17.71 -30.96
#